data_AF-A0A4U0GYN6-F1
#
_entry.id   AF-A0A4U0GYN6-F1
#
_cell.length_a   1.000
_cell.length_b   1.000
_cell.length_c   1.000
_cell.angle_alpha   90.00
_cell.angle_beta   90.00
_cell.angle_gamma   90.00
#
_symmetry.space_group_name_H-M   'P 1'
#
loop_
_entity.id
_entity.type
_entity.pdbx_description
1 polymer ?
#
loop_
_entity_poly.entity_id
_entity_poly.type
_entity_poly.pdbx_seq_one_letter_code
_entity_poly.pdbx_strand_id
1 'polypeptide(L)'
;MTTSTSSPGFDDISDAISEARTLGRNGKGAVVVFSSGNDQALLGGVSFPANVNGVITVGAIDRNGNIWDYSQRGPQMDLVAPSGGGGSAADVVTTDRMGSLGRDAGNYFHEFNGTSAACPQVSGVAALLLSMNPNLTEAQVRTTLQNTATDMGASGFDNTFGYGRVNAFAALNAIAPSISGANTFCTSSTYTLNNLPTGATVSWTATSGVTLSTSGNSVTVSRTGTAYLNTTLIANITSACGAIIKITKTIESGVPNAVNISIYTSTTNTNTYTPIHVVAGYNGMDRCSILEVQWEVSRTHVLASGNVTCAIDNGGNKNIFFPSPGGGSIKARIRNSCGWSGWSLPVYFSVN
;
A
#
# COMPACT_ATOMS: atom_id res chain seq x y z
N MET A 1 -35.00 20.22 19.54
CA MET A 1 -34.24 21.32 20.16
C MET A 1 -34.70 21.47 21.59
N THR A 2 -33.89 21.00 22.53
CA THR A 2 -33.94 21.39 23.94
C THR A 2 -32.55 21.91 24.27
N THR A 3 -32.40 23.22 24.28
CA THR A 3 -31.19 23.92 24.72
C THR A 3 -31.11 23.83 26.24
N SER A 4 -30.10 23.17 26.80
CA SER A 4 -29.71 23.33 28.20
C SER A 4 -28.53 24.32 28.26
N THR A 5 -28.66 25.34 29.10
CA THR A 5 -27.68 26.42 29.33
C THR A 5 -26.82 26.14 30.57
N SER A 6 -26.54 24.88 30.86
CA SER A 6 -25.59 24.47 31.91
C SER A 6 -24.26 24.10 31.26
N SER A 7 -23.15 24.37 31.96
CA SER A 7 -21.83 23.84 31.61
C SER A 7 -21.96 22.40 31.13
N PRO A 8 -21.55 22.07 29.88
CA PRO A 8 -21.84 20.76 29.33
C PRO A 8 -21.20 19.69 30.21
N GLY A 9 -21.99 18.69 30.60
CA GLY A 9 -21.45 17.50 31.25
C GLY A 9 -20.49 16.77 30.30
N PHE A 10 -19.69 15.83 30.81
CA PHE A 10 -18.86 14.97 29.94
C PHE A 10 -19.69 14.25 28.88
N ASP A 11 -20.96 13.95 29.18
CA ASP A 11 -21.91 13.31 28.27
C ASP A 11 -22.28 14.25 27.11
N ASP A 12 -22.57 15.53 27.37
CA ASP A 12 -22.90 16.51 26.31
C ASP A 12 -21.73 16.71 25.34
N ILE A 13 -20.49 16.72 25.85
CA ILE A 13 -19.29 16.85 25.01
C ILE A 13 -19.05 15.56 24.20
N SER A 14 -19.25 14.39 24.81
CA SER A 14 -19.11 13.11 24.13
C SER A 14 -20.15 12.95 23.02
N ASP A 15 -21.38 13.39 23.26
CA ASP A 15 -22.46 13.42 22.27
C ASP A 15 -22.14 14.37 21.12
N ALA A 16 -21.64 15.58 21.41
CA ALA A 16 -21.22 16.52 20.37
C ALA A 16 -20.06 15.96 19.52
N ILE A 17 -19.09 15.28 20.13
CA ILE A 17 -18.00 14.59 19.41
C ILE A 17 -18.56 13.47 18.53
N SER A 18 -19.47 12.66 19.06
CA SER A 18 -20.12 11.57 18.33
C SER A 18 -20.93 12.10 17.14
N GLU A 19 -21.70 13.18 17.35
CA GLU A 19 -22.48 13.84 16.30
C GLU A 19 -21.56 14.41 15.21
N ALA A 20 -20.49 15.11 15.58
CA ALA A 20 -19.52 15.63 14.62
C ALA A 20 -18.90 14.51 13.77
N ARG A 21 -18.53 13.38 14.40
CA ARG A 21 -17.92 12.22 13.74
C ARG A 21 -18.87 11.40 12.89
N THR A 22 -20.18 11.49 13.11
CA THR A 22 -21.17 10.69 12.36
C THR A 22 -21.98 11.52 11.37
N LEU A 23 -22.42 12.72 11.75
CA LEU A 23 -23.26 13.59 10.93
C LEU A 23 -22.48 14.68 10.20
N GLY A 24 -21.28 15.04 10.70
CA GLY A 24 -20.43 16.05 10.07
C GLY A 24 -20.11 15.73 8.61
N ARG A 25 -19.77 16.76 7.82
CA ARG A 25 -19.44 16.62 6.39
C ARG A 25 -20.51 15.86 5.58
N ASN A 26 -21.78 16.21 5.77
CA ASN A 26 -22.93 15.57 5.12
C ASN A 26 -23.01 14.06 5.37
N GLY A 27 -22.82 13.63 6.62
CA GLY A 27 -22.85 12.21 7.02
C GLY A 27 -21.57 11.43 6.73
N LYS A 28 -20.50 12.07 6.23
CA LYS A 28 -19.17 11.44 6.09
C LYS A 28 -18.39 11.39 7.40
N GLY A 29 -18.77 12.20 8.37
CA GLY A 29 -18.05 12.39 9.63
C GLY A 29 -16.92 13.41 9.52
N ALA A 30 -16.85 14.30 10.52
CA ALA A 30 -15.67 15.12 10.77
C ALA A 30 -14.56 14.25 11.40
N VAL A 31 -13.33 14.41 10.93
CA VAL A 31 -12.17 13.77 11.57
C VAL A 31 -11.84 14.56 12.83
N VAL A 32 -11.88 13.91 13.99
CA VAL A 32 -11.62 14.52 15.29
C VAL A 32 -10.36 13.91 15.88
N VAL A 33 -9.38 14.76 16.17
CA VAL A 33 -8.05 14.37 16.65
C VAL A 33 -7.81 15.05 17.99
N PHE A 34 -7.39 14.29 18.99
CA PHE A 34 -7.06 14.80 20.32
C PHE A 34 -5.68 14.33 20.75
N SER A 35 -4.97 15.19 21.48
CA SER A 35 -3.72 14.87 22.16
C SER A 35 -3.99 13.95 23.35
N SER A 36 -3.16 12.92 23.57
CA SER A 36 -3.38 11.97 24.67
C SER A 36 -3.25 12.58 26.07
N GLY A 37 -2.51 13.70 26.18
CA GLY A 37 -2.29 14.50 27.39
C GLY A 37 -0.87 14.37 27.96
N ASN A 38 -0.54 15.17 28.98
CA ASN A 38 0.86 15.43 29.41
C ASN A 38 1.14 15.16 30.91
N ASP A 39 0.17 14.63 31.66
CA ASP A 39 0.25 14.54 33.13
C ASP A 39 0.98 13.27 33.65
N GLN A 40 2.12 12.94 33.03
CA GLN A 40 3.02 11.78 33.29
C GLN A 40 2.63 10.47 32.57
N ALA A 41 3.64 9.63 32.29
CA ALA A 41 3.59 8.36 31.55
C ALA A 41 2.77 7.22 32.20
N LEU A 42 1.64 7.47 32.83
CA LEU A 42 0.79 6.42 33.40
C LEU A 42 0.09 5.64 32.27
N LEU A 43 0.26 4.32 32.27
CA LEU A 43 -0.58 3.42 31.46
C LEU A 43 -2.01 3.50 31.99
N GLY A 44 -2.97 3.82 31.13
CA GLY A 44 -4.38 4.09 31.50
C GLY A 44 -4.69 5.56 31.75
N GLY A 45 -3.78 6.46 31.39
CA GLY A 45 -3.86 7.90 31.64
C GLY A 45 -4.37 8.76 30.49
N VAL A 46 -4.88 8.20 29.38
CA VAL A 46 -5.39 9.04 28.27
C VAL A 46 -6.52 9.94 28.78
N SER A 47 -6.29 11.25 28.69
CA SER A 47 -7.20 12.26 29.26
C SER A 47 -8.45 12.45 28.42
N PHE A 48 -9.56 12.83 29.06
CA PHE A 48 -10.72 13.33 28.34
C PHE A 48 -10.34 14.63 27.59
N PRO A 49 -10.77 14.86 26.33
CA PRO A 49 -11.67 14.03 25.51
C PRO A 49 -10.98 13.02 24.58
N ALA A 50 -9.66 12.82 24.69
CA ALA A 50 -8.95 11.85 23.85
C ALA A 50 -9.38 10.40 24.12
N ASN A 51 -9.93 10.10 25.30
CA ASN A 51 -10.45 8.78 25.63
C ASN A 51 -11.87 8.50 25.09
N VAL A 52 -12.49 9.43 24.35
CA VAL A 52 -13.80 9.22 23.72
C VAL A 52 -13.68 8.24 22.55
N ASN A 53 -14.51 7.20 22.53
CA ASN A 53 -14.39 6.14 21.53
C ASN A 53 -14.50 6.68 20.09
N GLY A 54 -13.47 6.39 19.29
CA GLY A 54 -13.41 6.60 17.85
C GLY A 54 -12.84 7.95 17.41
N VAL A 55 -12.48 8.84 18.34
CA VAL A 55 -11.55 9.93 18.02
C VAL A 55 -10.18 9.36 17.66
N ILE A 56 -9.30 10.18 17.09
CA ILE A 56 -7.90 9.83 16.86
C ILE A 56 -7.06 10.38 18.03
N THR A 57 -6.52 9.49 18.86
CA THR A 57 -5.68 9.86 20.00
C THR A 57 -4.21 9.87 19.63
N VAL A 58 -3.52 10.98 19.89
CA VAL A 58 -2.14 11.21 19.46
C VAL A 58 -1.20 11.42 20.64
N GLY A 59 -0.21 10.54 20.76
CA GLY A 59 0.93 10.67 21.68
C GLY A 59 2.14 11.35 21.06
N ALA A 60 3.15 11.60 21.89
CA ALA A 60 4.33 12.36 21.54
C ALA A 60 5.60 11.50 21.58
N ILE A 61 6.38 11.54 20.50
CA ILE A 61 7.72 10.94 20.42
C ILE A 61 8.80 12.01 20.22
N ASP A 62 10.03 11.69 20.63
CA ASP A 62 11.22 12.48 20.36
C ASP A 62 11.74 12.25 18.93
N ARG A 63 12.80 12.99 18.56
CA ARG A 63 13.47 12.87 17.26
C ARG A 63 14.13 11.51 16.99
N ASN A 64 14.40 10.73 18.02
CA ASN A 64 15.00 9.39 17.93
C ASN A 64 13.93 8.30 17.86
N GLY A 65 12.64 8.65 17.99
CA GLY A 65 11.52 7.72 17.97
C GLY A 65 11.15 7.16 19.34
N ASN A 66 11.72 7.66 20.43
CA ASN A 66 11.32 7.27 21.78
C ASN A 66 10.05 8.01 22.19
N ILE A 67 9.17 7.36 22.95
CA ILE A 67 8.03 8.05 23.57
C ILE A 67 8.53 9.06 24.60
N TRP A 68 7.96 10.26 24.63
CA TRP A 68 8.26 11.23 25.68
C TRP A 68 7.66 10.80 27.03
N ASP A 69 8.39 11.03 28.13
CA ASP A 69 7.94 10.67 29.50
C ASP A 69 6.68 11.42 29.97
N TYR A 70 6.33 12.53 29.33
CA TYR A 70 5.08 13.22 29.61
C TYR A 70 3.90 12.62 28.82
N SER A 71 4.15 11.86 27.74
CA SER A 71 3.09 11.38 26.85
C SER A 71 2.23 10.34 27.56
N GLN A 72 0.95 10.65 27.73
CA GLN A 72 -0.01 9.69 28.29
C GLN A 72 -0.30 8.55 27.31
N ARG A 73 -0.60 7.37 27.86
CA ARG A 73 -0.64 6.08 27.17
C ARG A 73 -1.83 5.25 27.65
N GLY A 74 -2.33 4.34 26.81
CA GLY A 74 -3.47 3.50 27.15
C GLY A 74 -4.11 2.80 25.95
N PRO A 75 -5.17 2.03 26.18
CA PRO A 75 -5.88 1.32 25.12
C PRO A 75 -6.60 2.23 24.12
N GLN A 76 -6.72 3.53 24.41
CA GLN A 76 -7.32 4.53 23.52
C GLN A 76 -6.33 5.19 22.56
N MET A 77 -5.04 4.85 22.61
CA MET A 77 -4.04 5.37 21.69
C MET A 77 -4.37 5.00 20.25
N ASP A 78 -4.06 5.87 19.29
CA ASP A 78 -4.13 5.52 17.86
C ASP A 78 -2.77 5.67 17.20
N LEU A 79 -2.12 6.81 17.41
CA LEU A 79 -0.90 7.18 16.71
C LEU A 79 0.03 7.93 17.64
N VAL A 80 1.28 8.03 17.22
CA VAL A 80 2.22 9.02 17.74
C VAL A 80 2.74 9.93 16.63
N ALA A 81 3.16 11.13 17.00
CA ALA A 81 3.86 12.03 16.10
C ALA A 81 4.99 12.77 16.84
N PRO A 82 5.99 13.29 16.10
CA PRO A 82 7.07 14.08 16.68
C PRO A 82 6.58 15.22 17.58
N SER A 83 7.25 15.43 18.70
CA SER A 83 7.04 16.56 19.60
C SER A 83 8.35 16.97 20.27
N GLY A 84 8.35 18.15 20.90
CA GLY A 84 9.52 18.66 21.61
C GLY A 84 9.65 18.26 23.07
N GLY A 85 10.90 18.23 23.54
CA GLY A 85 11.23 18.21 24.96
C GLY A 85 11.24 19.64 25.51
N GLY A 86 10.62 19.88 26.66
CA GLY A 86 10.68 21.20 27.30
C GLY A 86 12.13 21.67 27.44
N GLY A 87 12.45 22.86 26.92
CA GLY A 87 13.80 23.44 26.95
C GLY A 87 14.78 22.92 25.90
N SER A 88 14.36 22.04 24.98
CA SER A 88 15.14 21.64 23.82
C SER A 88 14.66 22.40 22.58
N ALA A 89 15.48 23.35 22.12
CA ALA A 89 15.21 24.04 20.87
C ALA A 89 15.21 23.04 19.69
N ALA A 90 14.29 23.27 18.74
CA ALA A 90 14.26 22.68 17.40
C ALA A 90 13.66 21.27 17.22
N ASP A 91 12.81 20.78 18.13
CA ASP A 91 12.02 19.57 17.85
C ASP A 91 10.73 19.88 17.06
N VAL A 92 9.96 20.90 17.45
CA VAL A 92 8.80 21.41 16.70
C VAL A 92 8.86 22.94 16.62
N VAL A 93 9.01 23.45 15.40
CA VAL A 93 9.01 24.89 15.10
C VAL A 93 7.67 25.26 14.48
N THR A 94 7.03 26.31 14.97
CA THR A 94 5.72 26.76 14.51
C THR A 94 5.61 28.28 14.53
N THR A 95 4.55 28.82 13.94
CA THR A 95 4.18 30.23 14.09
C THR A 95 3.80 30.55 15.54
N ASP A 96 4.07 31.78 15.95
CA ASP A 96 3.65 32.34 17.23
C ASP A 96 2.75 33.56 17.00
N ARG A 97 2.06 33.99 18.05
CA ARG A 97 1.28 35.23 18.04
C ARG A 97 2.22 36.43 17.90
N MET A 98 1.76 37.45 17.18
CA MET A 98 2.56 38.66 16.96
C MET A 98 2.65 39.54 18.21
N GLY A 99 3.79 40.22 18.36
CA GLY A 99 4.00 41.25 19.38
C GLY A 99 4.02 40.70 20.80
N SER A 100 3.55 41.48 21.78
CA SER A 100 3.57 41.11 23.19
C SER A 100 2.64 39.95 23.58
N LEU A 101 1.86 39.44 22.62
CA LEU A 101 1.05 38.23 22.80
C LEU A 101 1.86 36.96 22.50
N GLY A 102 2.98 37.06 21.78
CA GLY A 102 3.88 35.93 21.52
C GLY A 102 4.52 35.38 22.80
N ARG A 103 4.96 34.13 22.75
CA ARG A 103 5.87 33.55 23.74
C ARG A 103 7.30 34.04 23.53
N ASP A 104 7.68 34.24 22.27
CA ASP A 104 8.97 34.81 21.87
C ASP A 104 8.82 36.21 21.25
N ALA A 105 9.92 36.96 21.19
CA ALA A 105 9.94 38.29 20.57
C ALA A 105 9.73 38.27 19.05
N GLY A 106 9.90 37.10 18.41
CA GLY A 106 9.62 36.88 16.99
C GLY A 106 8.18 36.40 16.72
N ASN A 107 7.85 36.17 15.45
CA ASN A 107 6.54 35.60 15.05
C ASN A 107 6.58 34.06 14.94
N TYR A 108 7.59 33.43 15.54
CA TYR A 108 7.84 31.99 15.48
C TYR A 108 8.27 31.50 16.86
N PHE A 109 7.85 30.28 17.20
CA PHE A 109 8.20 29.61 18.44
C PHE A 109 8.95 28.31 18.13
N HIS A 110 10.12 28.12 18.74
CA HIS A 110 11.05 27.03 18.42
C HIS A 110 11.05 25.87 19.44
N GLU A 111 10.23 26.00 20.49
CA GLU A 111 10.19 25.09 21.63
C GLU A 111 8.77 24.55 21.89
N PHE A 112 7.92 24.48 20.85
CA PHE A 112 6.57 23.95 21.02
C PHE A 112 6.64 22.46 21.37
N ASN A 113 5.95 22.07 22.44
CA ASN A 113 6.10 20.75 23.05
C ASN A 113 4.76 20.20 23.57
N GLY A 114 4.81 18.96 24.08
CA GLY A 114 3.65 18.24 24.56
C GLY A 114 2.95 17.45 23.46
N THR A 115 2.02 16.58 23.85
CA THR A 115 1.14 15.87 22.90
C THR A 115 0.29 16.83 22.06
N SER A 116 0.10 18.06 22.54
CA SER A 116 -0.49 19.18 21.79
C SER A 116 0.31 19.59 20.54
N ALA A 117 1.62 19.36 20.49
CA ALA A 117 2.45 19.62 19.30
C ALA A 117 2.46 18.45 18.30
N ALA A 118 2.18 17.23 18.79
CA ALA A 118 2.04 16.03 17.97
C ALA A 118 0.67 15.96 17.27
N CYS A 119 -0.41 16.24 18.00
CA CYS A 119 -1.79 16.24 17.50
C CYS A 119 -2.03 16.99 16.16
N PRO A 120 -1.58 18.25 15.98
CA PRO A 120 -1.81 18.99 14.74
C PRO A 120 -1.06 18.39 13.54
N GLN A 121 0.03 17.65 13.74
CA GLN A 121 0.72 16.98 12.65
C GLN A 121 -0.13 15.84 12.08
N VAL A 122 -0.74 15.01 12.94
CA VAL A 122 -1.69 13.97 12.52
C VAL A 122 -2.92 14.59 11.86
N SER A 123 -3.44 15.69 12.41
CA SER A 123 -4.54 16.45 11.81
C SER A 123 -4.19 16.96 10.41
N GLY A 124 -2.95 17.40 10.20
CA GLY A 124 -2.44 17.80 8.89
C GLY A 124 -2.41 16.64 7.89
N VAL A 125 -1.96 15.45 8.31
CA VAL A 125 -1.98 14.26 7.43
C VAL A 125 -3.41 13.84 7.10
N ALA A 126 -4.33 13.86 8.07
CA ALA A 126 -5.75 13.64 7.81
C ALA A 126 -6.31 14.64 6.78
N ALA A 127 -5.94 15.92 6.88
CA ALA A 127 -6.33 16.94 5.91
C ALA A 127 -5.75 16.68 4.51
N LEU A 128 -4.52 16.16 4.40
CA LEU A 128 -3.94 15.73 3.12
C LEU A 128 -4.73 14.58 2.48
N LEU A 129 -5.17 13.59 3.28
CA LEU A 129 -6.02 12.51 2.79
C LEU A 129 -7.35 13.05 2.25
N LEU A 130 -7.97 13.98 2.98
CA LEU A 130 -9.23 14.59 2.59
C LEU A 130 -9.11 15.55 1.39
N SER A 131 -7.98 16.22 1.22
CA SER A 131 -7.75 17.07 0.04
C SER A 131 -7.61 16.24 -1.23
N MET A 132 -7.02 15.05 -1.12
CA MET A 132 -6.89 14.10 -2.22
C MET A 132 -8.21 13.40 -2.54
N ASN A 133 -8.95 12.99 -1.51
CA ASN A 133 -10.27 12.37 -1.66
C ASN A 133 -11.28 12.91 -0.62
N PRO A 134 -12.06 13.96 -0.98
CA PRO A 134 -13.07 14.54 -0.11
C PRO A 134 -14.26 13.62 0.22
N ASN A 135 -14.33 12.43 -0.38
CA ASN A 135 -15.37 11.43 -0.12
C ASN A 135 -14.99 10.43 0.96
N LEU A 136 -13.76 10.43 1.45
CA LEU A 136 -13.37 9.60 2.58
C LEU A 136 -14.21 9.98 3.82
N THR A 137 -14.77 8.95 4.44
CA THR A 137 -15.42 9.03 5.74
C THR A 137 -14.39 9.21 6.86
N GLU A 138 -14.81 9.69 8.02
CA GLU A 138 -13.96 9.75 9.23
C GLU A 138 -13.29 8.39 9.50
N ALA A 139 -14.09 7.32 9.53
CA ALA A 139 -13.61 5.97 9.78
C ALA A 139 -12.57 5.50 8.75
N GLN A 140 -12.75 5.83 7.46
CA GLN A 140 -11.76 5.51 6.43
C GLN A 140 -10.47 6.30 6.64
N VAL A 141 -10.53 7.59 6.96
CA VAL A 141 -9.33 8.39 7.27
C VAL A 141 -8.58 7.81 8.47
N ARG A 142 -9.28 7.55 9.58
CA ARG A 142 -8.70 6.96 10.79
C ARG A 142 -8.05 5.61 10.50
N THR A 143 -8.77 4.70 9.83
CA THR A 143 -8.25 3.37 9.47
C THR A 143 -7.06 3.45 8.53
N THR A 144 -7.07 4.37 7.55
CA THR A 144 -5.91 4.59 6.66
C THR A 144 -4.70 5.04 7.46
N LEU A 145 -4.84 6.00 8.37
CA LEU A 145 -3.73 6.47 9.19
C LEU A 145 -3.17 5.37 10.10
N GLN A 146 -4.04 4.57 10.73
CA GLN A 146 -3.66 3.43 11.57
C GLN A 146 -2.92 2.35 10.76
N ASN A 147 -3.49 1.90 9.65
CA ASN A 147 -2.92 0.80 8.84
C ASN A 147 -1.63 1.17 8.11
N THR A 148 -1.33 2.46 7.98
CA THR A 148 -0.15 2.96 7.27
C THR A 148 0.91 3.56 8.20
N ALA A 149 0.62 3.61 9.50
CA ALA A 149 1.58 4.05 10.50
C ALA A 149 2.85 3.18 10.45
N THR A 150 3.98 3.82 10.75
CA THR A 150 5.22 3.09 10.98
C THR A 150 5.17 2.54 12.39
N ASP A 151 5.04 1.22 12.52
CA ASP A 151 5.08 0.52 13.81
C ASP A 151 6.42 0.79 14.52
N MET A 152 6.36 1.15 15.80
CA MET A 152 7.50 1.60 16.63
C MET A 152 7.71 0.71 17.86
N GLY A 153 6.85 -0.31 18.07
CA GLY A 153 6.76 -1.06 19.31
C GLY A 153 6.52 -2.54 19.09
N ALA A 154 5.55 -3.09 19.82
CA ALA A 154 5.15 -4.47 19.61
C ALA A 154 4.35 -4.57 18.30
N SER A 155 4.57 -5.64 17.53
CA SER A 155 3.96 -5.75 16.21
C SER A 155 2.44 -5.52 16.24
N GLY A 156 1.99 -4.54 15.49
CA GLY A 156 0.59 -4.14 15.43
C GLY A 156 0.25 -3.05 16.45
N PHE A 157 -0.89 -3.21 17.13
CA PHE A 157 -1.35 -2.24 18.12
C PHE A 157 -0.68 -2.48 19.47
N ASP A 158 -0.21 -1.40 20.10
CA ASP A 158 0.20 -1.39 21.50
C ASP A 158 -0.25 -0.14 22.26
N ASN A 159 -0.34 -0.24 23.59
CA ASN A 159 -0.86 0.85 24.43
C ASN A 159 0.10 2.05 24.57
N THR A 160 1.32 1.98 24.04
CA THR A 160 2.33 3.05 24.09
C THR A 160 2.33 3.87 22.82
N PHE A 161 2.40 3.23 21.66
CA PHE A 161 2.51 3.88 20.36
C PHE A 161 1.21 3.84 19.55
N GLY A 162 0.17 3.16 20.04
CA GLY A 162 -1.02 2.87 19.25
C GLY A 162 -0.65 1.94 18.10
N TYR A 163 -0.97 2.34 16.87
CA TYR A 163 -0.51 1.68 15.64
C TYR A 163 0.86 2.16 15.17
N GLY A 164 1.48 3.12 15.87
CA GLY A 164 2.81 3.64 15.57
C GLY A 164 2.82 5.10 15.12
N ARG A 165 3.95 5.50 14.53
CA ARG A 165 4.16 6.88 14.08
C ARG A 165 3.39 7.16 12.79
N VAL A 166 2.66 8.27 12.75
CA VAL A 166 1.96 8.71 11.53
C VAL A 166 2.93 8.78 10.34
N ASN A 167 2.52 8.25 9.20
CA ASN A 167 3.32 8.20 7.97
C ASN A 167 2.53 8.79 6.80
N ALA A 168 2.77 10.07 6.49
CA ALA A 168 2.04 10.79 5.45
C ALA A 168 2.19 10.16 4.05
N PHE A 169 3.39 9.67 3.73
CA PHE A 169 3.68 9.07 2.42
C PHE A 169 2.91 7.75 2.25
N ALA A 170 3.00 6.86 3.24
CA ALA A 170 2.28 5.59 3.22
C ALA A 170 0.76 5.80 3.21
N ALA A 171 0.26 6.76 3.99
CA ALA A 171 -1.16 7.10 4.04
C ALA A 171 -1.68 7.60 2.68
N LEU A 172 -0.96 8.52 2.03
CA LEU A 172 -1.35 9.04 0.71
C LEU A 172 -1.27 7.98 -0.39
N ASN A 173 -0.25 7.11 -0.36
CA ASN A 173 -0.14 6.00 -1.30
C ASN A 173 -1.29 4.99 -1.16
N ALA A 174 -1.75 4.73 0.06
CA ALA A 174 -2.86 3.81 0.31
C ALA A 174 -4.19 4.27 -0.31
N ILE A 175 -4.36 5.57 -0.51
CA ILE A 175 -5.56 6.15 -1.15
C ILE A 175 -5.29 6.68 -2.57
N ALA A 176 -4.09 6.42 -3.12
CA ALA A 176 -3.75 6.89 -4.44
C ALA A 176 -4.64 6.26 -5.53
N PRO A 177 -4.86 6.94 -6.66
CA PRO A 177 -5.60 6.35 -7.77
C PRO A 177 -4.89 5.10 -8.27
N SER A 178 -5.64 4.01 -8.42
CA SER A 178 -5.10 2.72 -8.84
C SER A 178 -6.01 2.04 -9.85
N ILE A 179 -5.41 1.33 -10.79
CA ILE A 179 -6.16 0.55 -11.79
C ILE A 179 -6.39 -0.85 -11.22
N SER A 180 -7.65 -1.20 -10.99
CA SER A 180 -8.07 -2.56 -10.66
C SER A 180 -8.52 -3.33 -11.91
N GLY A 181 -8.35 -4.66 -11.87
CA GLY A 181 -8.67 -5.56 -12.97
C GLY A 181 -7.67 -6.72 -13.04
N ALA A 182 -7.99 -7.74 -13.83
CA ALA A 182 -7.16 -8.92 -13.99
C ALA A 182 -5.76 -8.58 -14.53
N ASN A 183 -4.72 -9.29 -14.08
CA ASN A 183 -3.39 -9.13 -14.67
C ASN A 183 -3.28 -9.83 -16.04
N THR A 184 -4.16 -10.81 -16.30
CA THR A 184 -4.19 -11.57 -17.56
C THR A 184 -5.62 -11.80 -18.03
N PHE A 185 -5.87 -11.68 -19.34
CA PHE A 185 -7.18 -11.99 -19.95
C PHE A 185 -7.05 -12.65 -21.33
N CYS A 186 -8.10 -13.34 -21.77
CA CYS A 186 -8.05 -14.13 -23.01
C CYS A 186 -8.66 -13.44 -24.21
N THR A 187 -9.76 -12.71 -24.04
CA THR A 187 -10.45 -11.98 -25.13
C THR A 187 -10.61 -10.51 -24.76
N SER A 188 -11.26 -10.25 -23.62
CA SER A 188 -11.42 -8.92 -23.04
C SER A 188 -11.43 -8.96 -21.52
N SER A 189 -11.17 -7.81 -20.89
CA SER A 189 -11.36 -7.59 -19.46
C SER A 189 -11.71 -6.13 -19.19
N THR A 190 -12.49 -5.89 -18.15
CA THR A 190 -12.79 -4.54 -17.66
C THR A 190 -11.80 -4.14 -16.57
N TYR A 191 -11.36 -2.89 -16.61
CA TYR A 191 -10.50 -2.27 -15.62
C TYR A 191 -11.17 -1.02 -15.09
N THR A 192 -11.03 -0.78 -13.79
CA THR A 192 -11.66 0.35 -13.11
C THR A 192 -10.62 1.14 -12.36
N LEU A 193 -10.64 2.46 -12.55
CA LEU A 193 -9.82 3.38 -11.79
C LEU A 193 -10.48 3.66 -10.44
N ASN A 194 -9.84 3.19 -9.38
CA ASN A 194 -10.24 3.43 -7.99
C ASN A 194 -9.68 4.76 -7.50
N ASN A 195 -10.32 5.31 -6.45
CA ASN A 195 -9.89 6.55 -5.79
C ASN A 195 -9.69 7.73 -6.75
N LEU A 196 -10.55 7.85 -7.77
CA LEU A 196 -10.54 8.99 -8.68
C LEU A 196 -10.83 10.28 -7.88
N PRO A 197 -9.94 11.29 -7.91
CA PRO A 197 -10.18 12.54 -7.18
C PRO A 197 -11.49 13.21 -7.61
N THR A 198 -12.16 13.88 -6.67
CA THR A 198 -13.44 14.54 -6.96
C THR A 198 -13.27 15.62 -8.02
N GLY A 199 -14.12 15.59 -9.05
CA GLY A 199 -14.05 16.52 -10.17
C GLY A 199 -12.95 16.22 -11.19
N ALA A 200 -12.18 15.13 -11.01
CA ALA A 200 -11.20 14.71 -12.00
C ALA A 200 -11.87 13.97 -13.17
N THR A 201 -11.27 14.08 -14.35
CA THR A 201 -11.64 13.30 -15.54
C THR A 201 -10.55 12.31 -15.89
N VAL A 202 -10.89 11.24 -16.62
CA VAL A 202 -9.94 10.21 -17.03
C VAL A 202 -9.98 9.99 -18.54
N SER A 203 -8.81 9.88 -19.14
CA SER A 203 -8.61 9.43 -20.52
C SER A 203 -7.73 8.18 -20.54
N TRP A 204 -8.22 7.13 -21.18
CA TRP A 204 -7.55 5.83 -21.24
C TRP A 204 -6.79 5.67 -22.55
N THR A 205 -5.54 5.21 -22.46
CA THR A 205 -4.71 4.83 -23.60
C THR A 205 -4.00 3.51 -23.34
N ALA A 206 -3.51 2.86 -24.40
CA ALA A 206 -2.74 1.62 -24.30
C ALA A 206 -1.63 1.59 -25.36
N THR A 207 -0.54 0.87 -25.10
CA THR A 207 0.65 0.89 -25.97
C THR A 207 0.41 0.27 -27.35
N SER A 208 -0.16 -0.93 -27.45
CA SER A 208 -0.59 -1.55 -28.72
C SER A 208 -1.36 -2.87 -28.50
N GLY A 209 -1.97 -3.38 -29.58
CA GLY A 209 -2.57 -4.73 -29.64
C GLY A 209 -3.97 -4.87 -29.04
N VAL A 210 -4.57 -3.78 -28.59
CA VAL A 210 -5.88 -3.76 -27.93
C VAL A 210 -6.75 -2.61 -28.45
N THR A 211 -8.06 -2.78 -28.31
CA THR A 211 -9.09 -1.75 -28.45
C THR A 211 -9.65 -1.41 -27.08
N LEU A 212 -10.02 -0.14 -26.90
CA LEU A 212 -10.53 0.38 -25.64
C LEU A 212 -11.97 0.85 -25.83
N SER A 213 -12.86 0.42 -24.94
CA SER A 213 -14.23 0.95 -24.82
C SER A 213 -14.39 1.53 -23.42
N THR A 214 -14.51 2.85 -23.32
CA THR A 214 -14.54 3.57 -22.04
C THR A 214 -15.97 3.77 -21.54
N SER A 215 -16.15 3.67 -20.23
CA SER A 215 -17.41 3.95 -19.55
C SER A 215 -17.12 4.56 -18.18
N GLY A 216 -17.23 5.89 -18.08
CA GLY A 216 -16.90 6.62 -16.85
C GLY A 216 -15.44 6.43 -16.43
N ASN A 217 -15.23 5.97 -15.19
CA ASN A 217 -13.91 5.65 -14.64
C ASN A 217 -13.42 4.23 -14.99
N SER A 218 -14.10 3.53 -15.90
CA SER A 218 -13.76 2.17 -16.31
C SER A 218 -13.46 2.09 -17.81
N VAL A 219 -12.69 1.07 -18.19
CA VAL A 219 -12.37 0.75 -19.58
C VAL A 219 -12.42 -0.75 -19.80
N THR A 220 -13.14 -1.17 -20.84
CA THR A 220 -13.06 -2.53 -21.37
C THR A 220 -11.93 -2.58 -22.38
N VAL A 221 -10.96 -3.45 -22.13
CA VAL A 221 -9.82 -3.70 -23.01
C VAL A 221 -10.08 -5.01 -23.75
N SER A 222 -10.10 -4.96 -25.09
CA SER A 222 -10.33 -6.12 -25.95
C SER A 222 -9.16 -6.28 -26.91
N ARG A 223 -8.59 -7.49 -27.00
CA ARG A 223 -7.47 -7.75 -27.91
C ARG A 223 -7.88 -7.69 -29.38
N THR A 224 -6.96 -7.30 -30.27
CA THR A 224 -7.22 -7.25 -31.72
C THR A 224 -6.75 -8.48 -32.50
N GLY A 225 -5.98 -9.38 -31.88
CA GLY A 225 -5.44 -10.59 -32.52
C GLY A 225 -5.25 -11.74 -31.53
N THR A 226 -4.73 -12.88 -32.00
CA THR A 226 -4.59 -14.12 -31.22
C THR A 226 -3.23 -14.30 -30.55
N ALA A 227 -2.21 -13.55 -30.98
CA ALA A 227 -0.87 -13.60 -30.41
C ALA A 227 -0.84 -13.10 -28.96
N TYR A 228 0.12 -13.60 -28.17
CA TYR A 228 0.42 -13.08 -26.83
C TYR A 228 0.72 -11.58 -26.89
N LEU A 229 0.17 -10.82 -25.95
CA LEU A 229 0.45 -9.40 -25.81
C LEU A 229 0.84 -9.07 -24.37
N ASN A 230 1.84 -8.20 -24.23
CA ASN A 230 2.16 -7.50 -23.00
C ASN A 230 1.93 -6.01 -23.29
N THR A 231 0.84 -5.47 -22.74
CA THR A 231 0.35 -4.13 -23.04
C THR A 231 0.37 -3.30 -21.76
N THR A 232 0.77 -2.04 -21.85
CA THR A 232 0.65 -1.10 -20.72
C THR A 232 -0.64 -0.32 -20.90
N LEU A 233 -1.60 -0.52 -20.00
CA LEU A 233 -2.79 0.30 -19.87
C LEU A 233 -2.44 1.57 -19.10
N ILE A 234 -2.87 2.72 -19.61
CA ILE A 234 -2.54 4.04 -19.07
C ILE A 234 -3.83 4.79 -18.80
N ALA A 235 -4.03 5.21 -17.55
CA ALA A 235 -5.07 6.15 -17.15
C ALA A 235 -4.44 7.54 -16.97
N ASN A 236 -4.80 8.48 -17.83
CA ASN A 236 -4.43 9.89 -17.71
C ASN A 236 -5.54 10.60 -16.95
N ILE A 237 -5.28 10.96 -15.71
CA ILE A 237 -6.21 11.63 -14.80
C ILE A 237 -5.93 13.13 -14.87
N THR A 238 -6.93 13.92 -15.24
CA THR A 238 -6.85 15.38 -15.18
C THR A 238 -7.61 15.83 -13.95
N SER A 239 -6.92 16.42 -12.98
CA SER A 239 -7.53 16.94 -11.76
C SER A 239 -8.40 18.17 -12.06
N ALA A 240 -9.23 18.55 -11.08
CA ALA A 240 -10.04 19.78 -11.18
C ALA A 240 -9.20 21.06 -11.35
N CYS A 241 -7.93 21.07 -10.90
CA CYS A 241 -7.00 22.19 -11.09
C CYS A 241 -6.13 22.06 -12.35
N GLY A 242 -6.37 21.06 -13.20
CA GLY A 242 -5.65 20.86 -14.47
C GLY A 242 -4.34 20.08 -14.35
N ALA A 243 -3.98 19.58 -13.16
CA ALA A 243 -2.81 18.71 -13.01
C ALA A 243 -3.08 17.34 -13.63
N ILE A 244 -2.09 16.80 -14.35
CA ILE A 244 -2.20 15.50 -15.01
C ILE A 244 -1.41 14.45 -14.22
N ILE A 245 -2.11 13.40 -13.78
CA ILE A 245 -1.52 12.23 -13.11
C ILE A 245 -1.63 11.05 -14.07
N LYS A 246 -0.53 10.31 -14.25
CA LYS A 246 -0.51 9.10 -15.08
C LYS A 246 -0.38 7.87 -14.19
N ILE A 247 -1.37 6.99 -14.27
CA ILE A 247 -1.33 5.67 -13.64
C ILE A 247 -1.21 4.63 -14.73
N THR A 248 -0.33 3.66 -14.54
CA THR A 248 -0.11 2.58 -15.49
C THR A 248 -0.38 1.22 -14.84
N LYS A 249 -0.85 0.27 -15.65
CA LYS A 249 -0.95 -1.14 -15.30
C LYS A 249 -0.48 -1.97 -16.48
N THR A 250 0.53 -2.81 -16.25
CA THR A 250 0.91 -3.83 -17.23
C THR A 250 -0.12 -4.94 -17.22
N ILE A 251 -0.63 -5.28 -18.40
CA ILE A 251 -1.67 -6.29 -18.61
C ILE A 251 -1.20 -7.27 -19.68
N GLU A 252 -1.39 -8.55 -19.39
CA GLU A 252 -1.07 -9.63 -20.29
C GLU A 252 -2.34 -10.11 -20.98
N SER A 253 -2.21 -10.54 -22.23
CA SER A 253 -3.33 -11.22 -22.85
C SER A 253 -2.91 -12.39 -23.72
N GLY A 254 -3.67 -13.49 -23.59
CA GLY A 254 -3.62 -14.64 -24.49
C GLY A 254 -2.69 -15.72 -24.00
N VAL A 255 -2.46 -16.70 -24.87
CA VAL A 255 -1.57 -17.82 -24.56
C VAL A 255 -0.12 -17.32 -24.51
N PRO A 256 0.67 -17.67 -23.48
CA PRO A 256 2.06 -17.23 -23.37
C PRO A 256 2.94 -17.74 -24.52
N ASN A 257 3.97 -16.97 -24.88
CA ASN A 257 4.95 -17.43 -25.87
C ASN A 257 5.99 -18.35 -25.24
N ALA A 258 6.35 -19.42 -25.95
CA ALA A 258 7.34 -20.41 -25.51
C ALA A 258 8.77 -19.86 -25.39
N VAL A 259 9.08 -18.79 -26.14
CA VAL A 259 10.39 -18.10 -26.10
C VAL A 259 10.65 -17.40 -24.76
N ASN A 260 9.62 -17.25 -23.92
CA ASN A 260 9.71 -16.62 -22.61
C ASN A 260 10.16 -17.59 -21.50
N ILE A 261 10.65 -18.78 -21.85
CA ILE A 261 11.08 -19.82 -20.92
C ILE A 261 12.60 -19.91 -20.97
N SER A 262 13.26 -19.70 -19.83
CA SER A 262 14.71 -19.85 -19.69
C SER A 262 15.03 -21.12 -18.92
N ILE A 263 15.88 -21.95 -19.51
CA ILE A 263 16.37 -23.17 -18.88
C ILE A 263 17.88 -23.06 -18.81
N TYR A 264 18.45 -23.25 -17.62
CA TYR A 264 19.90 -23.20 -17.44
C TYR A 264 20.34 -24.24 -16.42
N THR A 265 21.58 -24.69 -16.56
CA THR A 265 22.23 -25.61 -15.63
C THR A 265 23.01 -24.82 -14.59
N SER A 266 22.99 -25.24 -13.33
CA SER A 266 23.93 -24.74 -12.30
C SER A 266 24.81 -25.89 -11.85
N THR A 267 26.13 -25.69 -11.84
CA THR A 267 27.07 -26.63 -11.25
C THR A 267 27.37 -26.17 -9.83
N THR A 268 26.61 -26.64 -8.85
CA THR A 268 27.09 -26.58 -7.46
C THR A 268 28.14 -27.67 -7.28
N ASN A 269 29.33 -27.32 -6.77
CA ASN A 269 30.54 -28.15 -6.62
C ASN A 269 30.39 -29.38 -5.67
N THR A 270 29.19 -29.88 -5.44
CA THR A 270 28.95 -31.06 -4.61
C THR A 270 28.70 -32.27 -5.52
N ASN A 271 29.75 -33.07 -5.69
CA ASN A 271 29.79 -34.29 -6.50
C ASN A 271 28.64 -35.25 -6.13
N THR A 272 27.59 -35.31 -6.96
CA THR A 272 26.76 -36.51 -7.29
C THR A 272 25.55 -36.17 -8.19
N TYR A 273 25.16 -34.89 -8.36
CA TYR A 273 24.05 -34.49 -9.22
C TYR A 273 24.32 -33.11 -9.87
N THR A 274 24.04 -32.94 -11.17
CA THR A 274 23.99 -31.61 -11.80
C THR A 274 22.53 -31.11 -11.79
N PRO A 275 22.15 -30.16 -10.93
CA PRO A 275 20.80 -29.61 -10.95
C PRO A 275 20.56 -28.80 -12.24
N ILE A 276 19.47 -29.11 -12.94
CA ILE A 276 18.97 -28.26 -14.02
C ILE A 276 17.89 -27.37 -13.44
N HIS A 277 18.09 -26.06 -13.55
CA HIS A 277 17.10 -25.09 -13.16
C HIS A 277 16.22 -24.78 -14.37
N VAL A 278 14.94 -25.11 -14.25
CA VAL A 278 13.92 -24.60 -15.17
C VAL A 278 13.34 -23.35 -14.54
N VAL A 279 13.62 -22.21 -15.15
CA VAL A 279 13.02 -20.92 -14.79
C VAL A 279 11.97 -20.61 -15.83
N ALA A 280 10.79 -21.14 -15.57
CA ALA A 280 9.62 -20.86 -16.37
C ALA A 280 9.08 -19.47 -15.99
N GLY A 281 9.56 -18.43 -16.69
CA GLY A 281 9.15 -17.04 -16.50
C GLY A 281 10.28 -16.05 -16.79
N TYR A 282 9.96 -14.97 -17.50
CA TYR A 282 10.92 -13.98 -18.01
C TYR A 282 10.78 -12.59 -17.34
N ASN A 283 11.67 -11.66 -17.70
CA ASN A 283 11.66 -10.25 -17.29
C ASN A 283 10.41 -9.50 -17.78
N GLY A 284 9.50 -9.15 -16.87
CA GLY A 284 8.32 -8.33 -17.18
C GLY A 284 7.03 -9.12 -17.41
N MET A 285 7.05 -10.43 -17.17
CA MET A 285 5.82 -11.22 -16.97
C MET A 285 5.39 -11.15 -15.50
N ASP A 286 4.10 -11.02 -15.24
CA ASP A 286 3.58 -11.34 -13.91
C ASP A 286 3.62 -12.86 -13.74
N ARG A 287 4.59 -13.37 -12.97
CA ARG A 287 4.77 -14.81 -12.72
C ARG A 287 3.54 -15.45 -12.08
N CYS A 288 2.65 -14.66 -11.49
CA CYS A 288 1.40 -15.12 -10.91
C CYS A 288 0.31 -15.41 -11.96
N SER A 289 0.54 -15.10 -13.25
CA SER A 289 -0.32 -15.55 -14.34
C SER A 289 -0.04 -16.99 -14.78
N ILE A 290 1.10 -17.56 -14.39
CA ILE A 290 1.48 -18.94 -14.70
C ILE A 290 0.82 -19.89 -13.68
N LEU A 291 -0.03 -20.77 -14.17
CA LEU A 291 -0.75 -21.76 -13.36
C LEU A 291 0.01 -23.09 -13.27
N GLU A 292 0.68 -23.48 -14.36
CA GLU A 292 1.35 -24.79 -14.47
C GLU A 292 2.55 -24.72 -15.42
N VAL A 293 3.56 -25.55 -15.15
CA VAL A 293 4.71 -25.78 -16.03
C VAL A 293 4.83 -27.26 -16.33
N GLN A 294 5.09 -27.59 -17.59
CA GLN A 294 5.37 -28.95 -18.04
C GLN A 294 6.74 -28.98 -18.73
N TRP A 295 7.49 -30.06 -18.52
CA TRP A 295 8.79 -30.28 -19.17
C TRP A 295 8.89 -31.70 -19.74
N GLU A 296 9.74 -31.83 -20.76
CA GLU A 296 10.08 -33.10 -21.41
C GLU A 296 11.60 -33.22 -21.50
N VAL A 297 12.12 -34.40 -21.15
CA VAL A 297 13.56 -34.68 -21.16
C VAL A 297 13.87 -35.85 -22.09
N SER A 298 14.84 -35.66 -23.00
CA SER A 298 15.15 -36.63 -24.06
C SER A 298 15.73 -37.96 -23.57
N ARG A 299 16.40 -38.02 -22.41
CA ARG A 299 17.00 -39.27 -21.89
C ARG A 299 15.99 -40.33 -21.48
N THR A 300 14.79 -39.92 -21.10
CA THR A 300 13.77 -40.81 -20.54
C THR A 300 12.38 -40.61 -21.15
N HIS A 301 12.19 -39.62 -22.04
CA HIS A 301 10.87 -39.19 -22.53
C HIS A 301 9.84 -39.05 -21.39
N VAL A 302 10.27 -38.68 -20.19
CA VAL A 302 9.38 -38.50 -19.04
C VAL A 302 8.75 -37.13 -19.16
N LEU A 303 7.44 -37.13 -19.41
CA LEU A 303 6.60 -35.96 -19.20
C LEU A 303 6.40 -35.80 -17.69
N ALA A 304 6.90 -34.70 -17.16
CA ALA A 304 6.66 -34.32 -15.77
C ALA A 304 6.12 -32.87 -15.74
N SER A 305 5.27 -32.59 -14.76
CA SER A 305 4.67 -31.28 -14.54
C SER A 305 4.78 -30.86 -13.08
N GLY A 306 4.66 -29.55 -12.84
CA GLY A 306 4.66 -29.00 -11.50
C GLY A 306 3.96 -27.65 -11.44
N ASN A 307 3.29 -27.40 -10.31
CA ASN A 307 2.67 -26.11 -10.02
C ASN A 307 3.73 -25.10 -9.61
N VAL A 308 3.63 -23.88 -10.12
CA VAL A 308 4.44 -22.73 -9.68
C VAL A 308 3.62 -21.95 -8.67
N THR A 309 4.07 -21.93 -7.42
CA THR A 309 3.49 -21.06 -6.40
C THR A 309 3.95 -19.63 -6.66
N CYS A 310 3.00 -18.71 -6.82
CA CYS A 310 3.25 -17.28 -6.88
C CYS A 310 3.92 -16.83 -5.57
N ALA A 311 5.19 -16.44 -5.63
CA ALA A 311 5.89 -15.74 -4.58
C ALA A 311 6.75 -14.65 -5.24
N ILE A 312 6.71 -13.45 -4.67
CA ILE A 312 7.33 -12.21 -5.18
C ILE A 312 8.86 -12.22 -5.04
N ASP A 313 9.47 -13.38 -4.78
CA ASP A 313 10.89 -13.52 -4.49
C ASP A 313 11.61 -14.40 -5.52
N ASN A 314 12.91 -14.22 -5.58
CA ASN A 314 13.93 -14.91 -6.39
C ASN A 314 13.96 -16.45 -6.23
N GLY A 315 12.84 -17.14 -6.44
CA GLY A 315 12.70 -18.58 -6.12
C GLY A 315 11.66 -19.35 -6.93
N GLY A 316 11.05 -18.78 -7.98
CA GLY A 316 10.14 -19.49 -8.89
C GLY A 316 10.79 -20.59 -9.75
N ASN A 317 12.02 -20.98 -9.43
CA ASN A 317 12.80 -21.97 -10.17
C ASN A 317 12.36 -23.36 -9.71
N LYS A 318 11.92 -24.20 -10.65
CA LYS A 318 11.75 -25.64 -10.37
C LYS A 318 13.06 -26.34 -10.71
N ASN A 319 13.63 -26.99 -9.70
CA ASN A 319 14.86 -27.76 -9.85
C ASN A 319 14.48 -29.17 -10.34
N ILE A 320 15.09 -29.61 -11.43
CA ILE A 320 14.97 -30.98 -11.94
C ILE A 320 16.32 -31.66 -11.75
N PHE A 321 16.31 -32.83 -11.11
CA PHE A 321 17.50 -33.61 -10.77
C PHE A 321 17.60 -34.86 -11.65
N PHE A 322 18.81 -35.19 -12.11
CA PHE A 322 19.08 -36.38 -12.92
C PHE A 322 20.05 -37.31 -12.18
N PRO A 323 19.69 -38.60 -11.97
CA PRO A 323 20.47 -39.50 -11.12
C PRO A 323 21.65 -40.20 -11.80
N SER A 324 21.92 -39.96 -13.09
CA SER A 324 22.97 -40.67 -13.84
C SER A 324 23.78 -39.75 -14.77
N PRO A 325 25.10 -39.97 -14.91
CA PRO A 325 25.95 -39.28 -15.88
C PRO A 325 25.48 -39.42 -17.35
N GLY A 326 25.86 -38.49 -18.22
CA GLY A 326 25.59 -38.52 -19.67
C GLY A 326 25.23 -37.15 -20.27
N GLY A 327 24.73 -37.11 -21.51
CA GLY A 327 24.21 -35.90 -22.19
C GLY A 327 22.70 -35.98 -22.55
N GLY A 328 21.96 -34.88 -22.53
CA GLY A 328 20.52 -34.85 -22.83
C GLY A 328 20.00 -33.46 -23.24
N SER A 329 18.71 -33.35 -23.51
CA SER A 329 18.03 -32.07 -23.74
C SER A 329 16.73 -31.97 -22.97
N ILE A 330 16.38 -30.74 -22.60
CA ILE A 330 15.15 -30.40 -21.90
C ILE A 330 14.43 -29.27 -22.63
N LYS A 331 13.12 -29.41 -22.78
CA LYS A 331 12.22 -28.34 -23.25
C LYS A 331 11.06 -28.21 -22.26
N ALA A 332 10.48 -27.02 -22.16
CA ALA A 332 9.37 -26.76 -21.26
C ALA A 332 8.27 -25.94 -21.94
N ARG A 333 7.06 -26.01 -21.39
CA ARG A 333 5.91 -25.17 -21.77
C ARG A 333 5.18 -24.72 -20.51
N ILE A 334 4.50 -23.58 -20.61
CA ILE A 334 3.77 -22.98 -19.49
C ILE A 334 2.29 -22.84 -19.82
N ARG A 335 1.45 -22.82 -18.79
CA ARG A 335 0.02 -22.61 -18.90
C ARG A 335 -0.40 -21.38 -18.11
N ASN A 336 -1.23 -20.53 -18.72
CA ASN A 336 -2.03 -19.54 -18.01
C ASN A 336 -3.53 -19.84 -18.16
N SER A 337 -4.40 -18.93 -17.70
CA SER A 337 -5.85 -19.04 -17.84
C SER A 337 -6.34 -19.16 -19.29
N CYS A 338 -5.54 -18.75 -20.27
CA CYS A 338 -5.88 -18.77 -21.69
C CYS A 338 -5.40 -20.01 -22.43
N GLY A 339 -4.49 -20.79 -21.85
CA GLY A 339 -4.04 -22.06 -22.42
C GLY A 339 -2.54 -22.32 -22.26
N TRP A 340 -2.08 -23.36 -22.97
CA TRP A 340 -0.69 -23.80 -22.99
C TRP A 340 0.09 -23.09 -24.07
N SER A 341 1.28 -22.59 -23.72
CA SER A 341 2.28 -22.18 -24.71
C SER A 341 2.70 -23.35 -25.59
N GLY A 342 3.35 -23.03 -26.72
CA GLY A 342 4.20 -24.00 -27.40
C GLY A 342 5.35 -24.48 -26.48
N TRP A 343 6.07 -25.50 -26.93
CA TRP A 343 7.31 -25.92 -26.28
C TRP A 343 8.44 -24.94 -26.56
N SER A 344 9.26 -24.66 -25.55
CA SER A 344 10.51 -23.91 -25.70
C SER A 344 11.46 -24.61 -26.65
N LEU A 345 12.47 -23.89 -27.13
CA LEU A 345 13.62 -24.54 -27.75
C LEU A 345 14.28 -25.47 -26.71
N PRO A 346 14.80 -26.63 -27.15
CA PRO A 346 15.50 -27.55 -26.25
C PRO A 346 16.83 -26.96 -25.80
N VAL A 347 17.12 -27.04 -24.51
CA VAL A 347 18.43 -26.73 -23.92
C VAL A 347 19.17 -28.03 -23.66
N TYR A 348 20.40 -28.12 -24.14
CA TYR A 348 21.25 -29.29 -23.99
C TYR A 348 22.08 -29.20 -22.71
N PHE A 349 22.30 -30.33 -22.06
CA PHE A 349 23.06 -30.43 -20.82
C PHE A 349 23.91 -31.71 -20.78
N SER A 350 25.02 -31.64 -20.04
CA SER A 350 25.83 -32.79 -19.67
C SER A 350 25.87 -32.90 -18.15
N VAL A 351 25.68 -34.12 -17.64
CA VAL A 351 25.84 -34.46 -16.22
C VAL A 351 27.08 -35.32 -16.17
N ASN A 352 28.12 -34.84 -15.49
CA ASN A 352 29.38 -35.56 -15.31
C ASN A 352 29.32 -36.39 -14.03
#